data_AF-A0A832SDC3-F1
#
_entry.id   AF-A0A832SDC3-F1
#
_cell.length_a   1.000
_cell.length_b   1.000
_cell.length_c   1.000
_cell.angle_alpha   90.00
_cell.angle_beta   90.00
_cell.angle_gamma   90.00
#
_symmetry.space_group_name_H-M   'P 1'
#
loop_
_entity.id
_entity.type
_entity.pdbx_description
1 polymer ?
#
loop_
_entity_poly.entity_id
_entity_poly.type
_entity_poly.pdbx_seq_one_letter_code
_entity_poly.pdbx_strand_id
1 'polypeptide(L)' 'MKLRTYSCYELKKGDSLVCENCGFELTVVKECNLSCLTEGCCDLTEFVCCGEQMKIKREE' A
#
# COMPACT_ATOMS: atom_id res chain seq x y z
N MET A 1 5.95 -17.26 7.74
CA MET A 1 5.11 -16.06 7.96
C MET A 1 4.53 -15.67 6.61
N LYS A 2 3.20 -15.65 6.44
CA LYS A 2 2.58 -15.14 5.21
C LYS A 2 2.60 -13.61 5.30
N LEU A 3 3.37 -12.96 4.43
CA LEU A 3 3.27 -11.50 4.25
C LEU A 3 1.85 -11.20 3.77
N ARG A 4 1.15 -10.33 4.49
CA ARG A 4 -0.20 -9.91 4.14
C ARG A 4 -0.06 -8.90 3.00
N THR A 5 -0.49 -9.26 1.81
CA THR A 5 -0.66 -8.33 0.68
C THR A 5 -1.80 -7.38 1.00
N TYR A 6 -1.58 -6.09 0.73
CA TYR A 6 -2.57 -5.03 0.93
C TYR A 6 -2.90 -4.42 -0.40
N SER A 7 -4.18 -4.43 -0.74
CA SER A 7 -4.68 -3.80 -1.96
C SER A 7 -4.78 -2.29 -1.77
N CYS A 8 -4.68 -1.55 -2.86
CA CYS A 8 -4.70 -0.09 -2.84
C CYS A 8 -5.99 0.52 -2.21
N TYR A 9 -7.14 -0.17 -2.27
CA TYR A 9 -8.38 0.25 -1.61
C TYR A 9 -8.45 -0.04 -0.09
N GLU A 10 -7.51 -0.83 0.44
CA GLU A 10 -7.40 -1.11 1.87
C GLU A 10 -6.53 -0.07 2.60
N LEU A 11 -5.81 0.75 1.82
CA LEU A 11 -4.93 1.80 2.32
C LEU A 11 -5.74 3.04 2.70
N LYS A 12 -5.45 3.58 3.88
CA LYS A 12 -6.06 4.79 4.42
C LYS A 12 -5.15 5.98 4.26
N LYS A 13 -5.74 7.16 4.09
CA LYS A 13 -4.98 8.40 4.04
C LYS A 13 -4.22 8.57 5.35
N GLY A 14 -2.91 8.77 5.25
CA GLY A 14 -2.00 8.82 6.39
C GLY A 14 -1.29 7.50 6.69
N ASP A 15 -1.71 6.38 6.11
CA ASP A 15 -0.91 5.15 6.17
C ASP A 15 0.43 5.36 5.46
N SER A 16 1.49 4.75 6.00
CA SER A 16 2.81 4.73 5.38
C SER A 16 3.20 3.31 4.97
N LEU A 17 3.72 3.11 3.77
CA LEU A 17 4.36 1.88 3.34
C LEU A 17 5.88 2.07 3.37
N VAL A 18 6.59 1.12 3.97
CA VAL A 18 8.04 1.16 4.12
C VAL A 18 8.68 -0.06 3.46
N CYS A 19 9.72 0.19 2.67
CA CYS A 19 10.65 -0.83 2.21
C CYS A 19 11.75 -1.00 3.26
N GLU A 20 11.83 -2.17 3.89
CA GLU A 20 12.86 -2.43 4.92
C GLU A 20 14.27 -2.58 4.33
N ASN A 21 14.38 -2.90 3.04
CA ASN A 21 15.68 -3.13 2.40
C ASN A 21 16.43 -1.83 2.08
N CYS A 22 15.72 -0.78 1.63
CA CYS A 22 16.32 0.51 1.28
C CYS A 22 15.87 1.67 2.17
N GLY A 23 14.92 1.46 3.09
CA GLY A 23 14.37 2.49 3.96
C GLY A 23 13.41 3.46 3.26
N PHE A 24 13.04 3.21 2.01
CA PHE A 24 12.11 4.07 1.27
C PHE A 24 10.70 4.01 1.86
N GLU A 25 10.06 5.17 1.99
CA GLU A 25 8.74 5.32 2.57
C GLU A 25 7.78 6.01 1.58
N LEU A 26 6.56 5.46 1.46
CA LEU A 26 5.45 6.00 0.70
C LEU A 26 4.32 6.34 1.66
N THR A 27 3.83 7.57 1.63
CA THR A 27 2.66 7.97 2.42
C THR A 27 1.43 8.06 1.54
N VAL A 28 0.32 7.51 2.00
CA VAL A 28 -0.95 7.54 1.29
C VAL A 28 -1.58 8.92 1.46
N VAL A 29 -1.50 9.74 0.42
CA VAL A 29 -2.05 11.12 0.43
C VAL A 29 -3.54 11.17 0.10
N LYS A 30 -4.06 10.15 -0.57
CA LYS A 30 -5.46 10.02 -0.98
C LYS A 30 -5.85 8.54 -0.94
N GLU A 31 -6.86 8.23 -0.13
CA GLU A 31 -7.43 6.88 -0.10
C GLU A 31 -8.33 6.64 -1.30
N CYS A 32 -8.47 5.36 -1.64
CA CYS A 32 -9.33 4.89 -2.70
C CYS A 32 -10.35 3.91 -2.13
N ASN A 33 -11.53 3.87 -2.76
CA ASN A 33 -12.63 3.02 -2.31
C ASN A 33 -12.84 1.88 -3.31
N LEU A 34 -13.51 0.80 -2.91
CA LEU A 34 -13.84 -0.32 -3.80
C LEU A 34 -14.61 0.13 -5.05
N SER A 35 -15.38 1.22 -4.97
CA SER A 35 -16.10 1.82 -6.09
C SER A 35 -15.20 2.38 -7.20
N CYS A 36 -13.93 2.68 -6.91
CA CYS A 36 -13.00 3.24 -7.90
C CYS A 36 -12.30 2.17 -8.75
N LEU A 37 -12.36 0.89 -8.35
CA LEU A 37 -11.79 -0.24 -9.12
C LEU A 37 -12.39 -0.32 -10.53
N THR A 38 -13.70 -0.03 -10.67
CA THR A 38 -14.38 0.01 -11.98
C THR A 38 -13.95 1.20 -12.84
N GLU A 39 -13.31 2.21 -12.26
CA GLU A 39 -12.83 3.42 -12.94
C GLU A 39 -11.32 3.35 -13.25
N GLY A 40 -10.68 2.18 -13.06
CA GLY A 40 -9.22 1.99 -13.25
C GLY A 40 -8.37 2.68 -12.17
N CYS A 41 -9.00 3.08 -11.08
CA CYS A 41 -8.30 3.59 -9.92
C CYS A 41 -7.92 2.38 -9.05
N CYS A 42 -6.65 2.27 -8.64
CA CYS A 42 -6.13 1.16 -7.83
C CYS A 42 -6.01 -0.22 -8.53
N ASP A 43 -5.55 -0.27 -9.78
CA ASP A 43 -5.21 -1.55 -10.45
C ASP A 43 -4.00 -2.28 -9.82
N LEU A 44 -3.24 -1.58 -8.98
CA LEU A 44 -2.12 -2.15 -8.24
C LEU A 44 -2.62 -2.97 -7.05
N THR A 45 -2.42 -4.28 -7.13
CA THR A 45 -2.73 -5.23 -6.06
C THR A 45 -1.58 -5.41 -5.07
N GLU A 46 -0.36 -5.03 -5.45
CA GLU A 46 0.84 -5.22 -4.64
C GLU A 46 1.75 -3.99 -4.70
N PHE A 47 2.28 -3.61 -3.54
CA PHE A 47 3.27 -2.55 -3.40
C PHE A 47 4.64 -3.19 -3.17
N VAL A 48 5.44 -3.29 -4.23
CA VAL A 48 6.74 -3.96 -4.23
C VAL A 48 7.85 -2.92 -4.41
N CYS A 49 8.87 -3.01 -3.54
CA CYS A 49 10.08 -2.20 -3.63
C CYS A 49 11.29 -3.10 -3.33
N CYS A 50 12.36 -2.97 -4.13
CA CYS A 50 13.54 -3.86 -4.07
C CYS A 50 13.24 -5.36 -4.28
N GLY A 51 12.15 -5.68 -4.98
CA GLY A 51 11.72 -7.08 -5.19
C GLY A 51 11.03 -7.71 -3.98
N GLU A 52 10.81 -6.94 -2.92
CA GLU A 52 10.09 -7.36 -1.71
C GLU A 52 8.83 -6.54 -1.51
N GLN A 53 7.84 -7.14 -0.85
CA GLN A 53 6.60 -6.45 -0.52
C GLN A 53 6.85 -5.40 0.56
N MET A 54 6.36 -4.18 0.34
CA MET A 54 6.45 -3.12 1.34
C MET A 54 5.53 -3.41 2.55
N LYS A 55 5.97 -3.00 3.75
CA LYS A 55 5.22 -3.14 4.99
C LYS A 55 4.43 -1.88 5.29
N ILE A 56 3.20 -2.01 5.75
CA ILE A 56 2.41 -0.86 6.22
C ILE A 56 2.76 -0.54 7.68
N LYS A 57 3.03 0.74 7.94
CA LYS A 57 3.00 1.37 9.27
C LYS A 57 1.68 2.13 9.40
N ARG A 58 0.89 1.77 10.41
CA ARG A 58 -0.30 2.50 10.84
C ARG A 58 -0.07 2.90 12.29
N GLU A 59 -0.45 4.11 12.65
CA GLU A 59 -0.61 4.47 14.06
C GLU A 59 -1.94 3.84 14.51
N GLU A 60 -1.89 2.89 15.45
CA GLU A 60 -3.08 2.27 16.08
C GLU A 60 -3.73 3.21 17.09
#